data_AF-D3PEW5-F1
#
_entry.id   AF-D3PEW5-F1
#
_cell.length_a   1.000
_cell.length_b   1.000
_cell.length_c   1.000
_cell.angle_alpha   90.00
_cell.angle_beta   90.00
_cell.angle_gamma   90.00
#
_symmetry.space_group_name_H-M   'P 1'
#
loop_
_entity.id
_entity.type
_entity.pdbx_description
1 polymer ?
#
loop_
_entity_poly.entity_id
_entity_poly.type
_entity_poly.pdbx_seq_one_letter_code
_entity_poly.pdbx_strand_id
1 'polypeptide(L)' 'MKPYELGQFIKAKRKEKKITQADLAKQAGISRQTLSKLEQGKLALVSIRTLFVVLDILGYELKVVPKNTLLPPLGEELDF' A
#
# COMPACT_ATOMS: atom_id res chain seq x y z
N MET A 1 -6.88 -5.92 2.44
CA MET A 1 -6.42 -4.59 2.00
C MET A 1 -6.81 -4.37 0.53
N LYS A 2 -7.53 -3.30 0.22
CA LYS A 2 -7.87 -2.84 -1.13
C LYS A 2 -6.76 -1.92 -1.68
N PRO A 3 -6.58 -1.80 -3.01
CA PRO A 3 -5.56 -0.92 -3.62
C PRO A 3 -5.55 0.52 -3.08
N TYR A 4 -6.74 1.08 -2.83
CA TYR A 4 -6.89 2.44 -2.28
C TYR A 4 -6.31 2.58 -0.86
N GLU A 5 -6.48 1.57 -0.01
CA GLU A 5 -5.98 1.59 1.37
C GLU A 5 -4.44 1.62 1.40
N LEU A 6 -3.79 0.91 0.47
CA LEU A 6 -2.33 0.93 0.33
C LEU A 6 -1.81 2.30 -0.09
N GLY A 7 -2.49 2.99 -1.02
CA GLY A 7 -2.14 4.35 -1.42
C GLY A 7 -2.24 5.35 -0.25
N GLN A 8 -3.31 5.26 0.54
CA GLN A 8 -3.47 6.09 1.74
C GLN A 8 -2.43 5.78 2.81
N PHE A 9 -2.07 4.51 3.00
CA PHE A 9 -0.99 4.10 3.89
C PHE A 9 0.34 4.74 3.49
N ILE A 10 0.73 4.67 2.21
CA ILE A 10 1.95 5.31 1.69
C ILE A 10 1.94 6.81 1.96
N LYS A 11 0.82 7.48 1.69
CA LYS A 11 0.64 8.92 1.95
C LYS A 11 0.80 9.27 3.42
N ALA A 12 0.23 8.46 4.31
CA ALA A 12 0.34 8.64 5.75
C ALA A 12 1.80 8.50 6.20
N LYS A 13 2.48 7.43 5.79
CA LYS A 13 3.90 7.19 6.14
C LYS A 13 4.85 8.24 5.60
N ARG A 14 4.60 8.75 4.39
CA ARG A 14 5.34 9.91 3.88
C ARG A 14 5.18 11.14 4.77
N LYS A 15 3.94 11.44 5.20
CA LYS A 15 3.65 12.58 6.07
C LYS A 15 4.25 12.42 7.47
N GLU A 16 4.26 11.21 8.03
CA GLU A 16 4.94 10.89 9.30
C GLU A 16 6.44 11.20 9.22
N LYS A 17 7.09 10.88 8.09
CA LYS A 17 8.48 11.27 7.80
C LYS A 17 8.67 12.75 7.49
N LYS A 18 7.60 13.56 7.44
CA LYS A 18 7.61 15.01 7.16
C LYS A 18 8.28 15.40 5.82
N ILE A 19 8.22 14.54 4.82
CA ILE A 19 8.76 14.82 3.47
C ILE A 19 7.63 15.12 2.47
N THR A 20 7.91 15.93 1.45
CA THR A 20 6.93 16.24 0.40
C THR A 20 6.79 15.10 -0.59
N GLN A 21 5.76 15.15 -1.44
CA GLN A 21 5.66 14.23 -2.57
C GLN A 21 6.84 14.38 -3.54
N ALA A 22 7.38 15.59 -3.71
CA ALA A 22 8.52 15.79 -4.59
C ALA A 22 9.77 15.09 -4.03
N ASP A 23 10.00 15.16 -2.72
CA ASP A 23 11.14 14.53 -2.07
C ASP A 23 11.10 13.00 -2.19
N LEU A 24 9.95 12.39 -1.88
CA LEU A 24 9.80 10.94 -2.00
C LEU A 24 9.87 10.48 -3.46
N ALA A 25 9.30 11.24 -4.39
CA ALA A 25 9.37 10.92 -5.82
C ALA A 25 10.82 10.98 -6.32
N LYS A 26 11.60 11.98 -5.89
CA LYS A 26 13.02 12.11 -6.20
C LYS A 26 13.82 10.91 -5.66
N GLN A 27 13.60 10.51 -4.41
CA GLN A 27 14.25 9.34 -3.83
C GLN A 27 13.90 8.04 -4.57
N ALA A 28 12.64 7.91 -5.01
CA ALA A 28 12.17 6.74 -5.75
C ALA A 28 12.52 6.75 -7.25
N GLY A 29 13.14 7.83 -7.76
CA GLY A 29 13.46 7.97 -9.19
C GLY A 29 12.22 8.02 -10.09
N ILE A 30 11.12 8.63 -9.61
CA ILE A 30 9.84 8.75 -10.35
C ILE A 30 9.37 10.20 -10.43
N SER A 31 8.40 10.48 -11.30
CA SER A 31 7.73 11.78 -11.32
C SER A 31 6.85 11.99 -10.07
N ARG A 32 6.71 13.24 -9.62
CA ARG A 32 5.73 13.60 -8.57
C ARG A 32 4.30 13.17 -8.93
N GLN A 33 3.95 13.20 -10.21
CA GLN A 33 2.64 12.78 -10.72
C GLN A 33 2.42 11.28 -10.54
N THR A 34 3.44 10.46 -10.80
CA THR A 34 3.43 9.01 -10.53
C THR A 34 3.21 8.75 -9.04
N LEU A 35 3.93 9.44 -8.16
CA LEU A 35 3.71 9.32 -6.71
C LEU A 35 2.30 9.76 -6.30
N SER A 36 1.77 10.83 -6.89
CA SER A 36 0.40 11.28 -6.63
C SER A 36 -0.64 10.23 -7.00
N LYS A 37 -0.50 9.58 -8.17
CA LYS A 37 -1.38 8.46 -8.59
C LYS A 37 -1.28 7.29 -7.60
N LEU A 38 -0.07 6.95 -7.16
CA LEU A 38 0.18 5.91 -6.16
C LEU A 38 -0.54 6.23 -4.84
N GLU A 39 -0.35 7.43 -4.29
CA GLU A 39 -0.99 7.87 -3.04
C GLU A 39 -2.52 8.01 -3.13
N GLN A 40 -3.05 8.23 -4.34
CA GLN A 40 -4.49 8.23 -4.61
C GLN A 40 -5.08 6.81 -4.77
N GLY A 41 -4.25 5.76 -4.70
CA GLY A 41 -4.71 4.38 -4.87
C GLY A 41 -4.93 3.96 -6.32
N LYS A 42 -4.48 4.75 -7.30
CA LYS A 42 -4.59 4.45 -8.74
C LYS A 42 -3.48 3.47 -9.18
N LEU A 43 -3.37 2.34 -8.47
CA LEU A 43 -2.29 1.36 -8.65
C LEU A 43 -2.24 0.77 -10.06
N ALA A 44 -3.37 0.66 -10.75
CA ALA A 44 -3.41 0.20 -12.15
C ALA A 44 -2.59 1.09 -13.11
N LEU A 45 -2.28 2.33 -12.72
CA LEU A 45 -1.50 3.29 -13.52
C LEU A 45 -0.05 3.41 -13.05
N VAL A 46 0.37 2.57 -12.10
CA VAL A 46 1.70 2.64 -11.46
C VAL A 46 2.34 1.26 -11.52
N SER A 47 3.61 1.19 -11.92
CA SER A 47 4.30 -0.09 -11.99
C SER A 47 4.45 -0.72 -10.59
N ILE A 48 4.40 -2.05 -10.53
CA ILE A 48 4.63 -2.77 -9.26
C ILE A 48 6.05 -2.51 -8.70
N ARG A 49 7.05 -2.32 -9.58
CA ARG A 49 8.40 -1.91 -9.18
C ARG A 49 8.39 -0.59 -8.40
N THR A 50 7.65 0.40 -8.89
CA THR A 50 7.51 1.70 -8.20
C THR A 50 6.90 1.53 -6.81
N LEU A 51 5.89 0.67 -6.66
CA LEU A 51 5.30 0.38 -5.37
C LEU A 51 6.34 -0.18 -4.38
N PHE A 52 7.12 -1.19 -4.79
CA PHE A 52 8.16 -1.78 -3.94
C PHE A 52 9.25 -0.76 -3.56
N VAL A 53 9.76 0.02 -4.51
CA VAL A 53 10.78 1.04 -4.24
C VAL A 53 10.28 2.09 -3.24
N VAL A 54 9.03 2.55 -3.40
CA VAL A 54 8.45 3.54 -2.49
C VAL A 54 8.26 2.97 -1.09
N LEU A 55 7.81 1.72 -0.97
CA LEU A 55 7.68 1.05 0.33
C LEU A 55 9.05 0.91 1.01
N ASP A 56 10.08 0.49 0.27
CA ASP A 56 11.44 0.31 0.78
C ASP A 56 12.02 1.62 1.34
N ILE A 57 11.90 2.73 0.59
CA ILE A 57 12.30 4.07 1.07
C ILE A 57 11.54 4.49 2.33
N LEU A 58 10.27 4.09 2.44
CA LEU A 58 9.46 4.35 3.62
C LEU A 58 9.78 3.40 4.79
N GLY A 59 10.61 2.37 4.58
CA GLY A 59 11.01 1.38 5.60
C GLY A 59 10.03 0.23 5.74
N TYR A 60 9.30 -0.11 4.67
CA TYR A 60 8.31 -1.18 4.65
C TYR A 60 8.58 -2.18 3.53
N GLU A 61 8.27 -3.44 3.80
CA GLU A 61 8.25 -4.51 2.80
C GLU A 61 6.80 -4.98 2.57
N LEU A 62 6.52 -5.54 1.39
CA LEU A 62 5.23 -6.14 1.08
C LEU A 62 5.36 -7.66 1.08
N LYS A 63 4.60 -8.31 1.97
CA LYS A 63 4.55 -9.76 2.11
C LYS A 63 3.23 -10.31 1.59
N VAL A 64 3.31 -11.41 0.84
CA VAL A 64 2.14 -12.20 0.46
C VAL A 64 1.86 -13.19 1.59
N VAL A 65 0.66 -13.14 2.13
CA VAL A 65 0.19 -14.02 3.21
C VAL A 65 -1.08 -14.74 2.77
N PRO A 66 -1.37 -15.95 3.28
CA PRO A 66 -2.67 -16.59 3.06
C PRO A 66 -3.81 -15.63 3.44
N LYS A 67 -4.86 -15.57 2.61
CA LYS A 67 -6.10 -14.90 3.03
C LYS A 67 -6.67 -15.73 4.18
N ASN A 68 -6.88 -15.12 5.33
CA ASN A 68 -7.60 -15.78 6.41
C ASN A 68 -9.09 -15.84 6.05
N THR A 69 -9.48 -16.82 5.24
CA THR A 69 -10.87 -17.20 5.04
C THR A 69 -11.25 -18.14 6.18
N LEU A 70 -11.36 -17.60 7.40
CA LEU A 70 -12.33 -18.15 8.33
C LEU A 70 -13.70 -17.83 7.74
N LEU A 71 -14.11 -18.61 6.74
CA LEU A 71 -15.52 -18.93 6.66
C LEU A 71 -15.85 -19.51 8.03
N PRO A 72 -16.88 -19.02 8.75
CA PRO A 72 -17.40 -19.83 9.84
C PRO A 72 -17.66 -21.23 9.25
N PRO A 73 -17.30 -22.33 9.93
CA PRO A 73 -17.66 -23.65 9.45
C PRO A 73 -19.16 -23.63 9.17
N LEU A 74 -19.54 -23.89 7.91
CA LEU A 74 -20.92 -24.19 7.56
C LEU A 74 -21.24 -25.50 8.29
N GLY A 75 -21.81 -25.41 9.49
CA GLY A 75 -22.37 -26.57 10.18
C GLY A 75 -22.01 -26.77 11.66
N GLU A 76 -21.67 -25.75 12.43
CA GLU A 76 -21.78 -25.89 13.90
C GLU A 76 -22.89 -24.98 14.42
N GLU A 77 -24.12 -25.49 14.33
CA GLU A 77 -25.13 -25.21 15.35
C GLU A 77 -24.52 -25.63 16.70
N LEU A 78 -24.24 -24.65 17.57
CA LEU A 78 -24.01 -24.93 18.98
C LEU A 78 -25.27 -24.54 19.71
N ASP A 79 -26.12 -25.55 19.91
CA ASP A 79 -27.15 -25.58 20.94
C ASP A 79 -26.52 -25.25 22.31
N PHE A 80 -26.91 -24.12 22.89
CA PHE A 80 -26.90 -23.89 24.33
C PHE A 80 -28.13 -23.06 24.71
#